data_AF-A0A7W3MXA5-F1
#
_entry.id   AF-A0A7W3MXA5-F1
#
_cell.length_a   1.000
_cell.length_b   1.000
_cell.length_c   1.000
_cell.angle_alpha   90.00
_cell.angle_beta   90.00
_cell.angle_gamma   90.00
#
_symmetry.space_group_name_H-M   'P 1'
#
loop_
_entity.id
_entity.type
_entity.pdbx_description
1 polymer ?
#
loop_
_entity_poly.entity_id
_entity_poly.type
_entity_poly.pdbx_seq_one_letter_code
_entity_poly.pdbx_strand_id
1 'polypeptide(L)'
;MTAPLDPIAEARRQWLRRWPEHAEHMAAITSVMRVQQILLGEVERALKPYGLTFASYEALVLLHFSRAGRLPLGKMGERLMVHPTSITNTIDRLQAAGLVRRVPDPADRRRVLAEISERGHKVAVEATEVLNGISFGLGALSEQDAVRLSGLLRGIRRAAGDFGPEVADPWASPAG
;
A
#
# COMPACT_ATOMS: atom_id res chain seq x y z
N MET A 1 7.18 39.21 -8.29
CA MET A 1 6.52 37.92 -7.94
C MET A 1 7.48 36.81 -8.32
N THR A 2 8.07 36.13 -7.34
CA THR A 2 8.99 35.01 -7.60
C THR A 2 8.20 33.86 -8.19
N ALA A 3 8.66 33.29 -9.31
CA ALA A 3 8.00 32.13 -9.93
C ALA A 3 7.87 30.99 -8.90
N PRO A 4 6.79 30.18 -8.95
CA PRO A 4 6.66 29.02 -8.09
C PRO A 4 7.87 28.10 -8.27
N LEU A 5 8.54 27.80 -7.16
CA LEU A 5 9.73 26.98 -7.12
C LEU A 5 9.32 25.54 -6.77
N ASP A 6 9.70 24.57 -7.60
CA ASP A 6 9.72 23.16 -7.15
C ASP A 6 10.88 23.00 -6.14
N PRO A 7 10.57 22.74 -4.84
CA PRO A 7 11.60 22.63 -3.82
C PRO A 7 12.54 21.44 -4.05
N ILE A 8 12.08 20.36 -4.69
CA ILE A 8 12.90 19.18 -4.97
C ILE A 8 13.84 19.48 -6.13
N ALA A 9 13.35 20.15 -7.18
CA ALA A 9 14.20 20.60 -8.28
C ALA A 9 15.27 21.60 -7.81
N GLU A 10 14.94 22.50 -6.87
CA GLU A 10 15.93 23.38 -6.26
C GLU A 10 16.95 22.60 -5.41
N ALA A 11 16.49 21.67 -4.57
CA ALA A 11 17.40 20.82 -3.81
C ALA A 11 18.36 20.05 -4.75
N ARG A 12 17.84 19.52 -5.86
CA ARG A 12 18.66 18.85 -6.89
C ARG A 12 19.71 19.79 -7.47
N ARG A 13 19.35 21.04 -7.81
CA ARG A 13 20.32 22.05 -8.28
C ARG A 13 21.42 22.33 -7.27
N GLN A 14 21.07 22.42 -5.98
CA GLN A 14 22.04 22.63 -4.91
C GLN A 14 22.96 21.43 -4.71
N TRP A 15 22.43 20.21 -4.87
CA TRP A 15 23.20 18.97 -4.83
C TRP A 15 24.17 18.85 -6.00
N LEU A 16 23.76 19.20 -7.23
CA LEU A 16 24.64 19.17 -8.40
C LEU A 16 25.91 20.01 -8.21
N ARG A 17 25.86 21.07 -7.41
CA ARG A 17 27.02 21.93 -7.12
C ARG A 17 27.99 21.34 -6.08
N ARG A 18 27.56 20.38 -5.26
CA ARG A 18 28.31 19.87 -4.09
C ARG A 18 28.64 18.38 -4.21
N TRP A 19 27.68 17.59 -4.70
CA TRP A 19 27.71 16.14 -4.83
C TRP A 19 26.99 15.69 -6.12
N PRO A 20 27.57 15.98 -7.30
CA PRO A 20 26.90 15.73 -8.58
C PRO A 20 26.53 14.26 -8.79
N GLU A 21 27.36 13.32 -8.34
CA GLU A 21 27.13 11.87 -8.46
C GLU A 21 25.93 11.36 -7.64
N HIS A 22 25.45 12.13 -6.66
CA HIS A 22 24.35 11.75 -5.76
C HIS A 22 23.06 12.55 -5.98
N ALA A 23 23.10 13.58 -6.83
CA ALA A 23 21.99 14.53 -6.98
C ALA A 23 20.69 13.85 -7.42
N GLU A 24 20.76 12.88 -8.34
CA GLU A 24 19.58 12.17 -8.83
C GLU A 24 18.97 11.25 -7.77
N HIS A 25 19.80 10.50 -7.03
CA HIS A 25 19.33 9.63 -5.95
C HIS A 25 18.69 10.43 -4.82
N MET A 26 19.26 11.58 -4.47
CA MET A 26 18.68 12.51 -3.49
C MET A 26 17.31 13.05 -3.96
N ALA A 27 17.21 13.48 -5.22
CA ALA A 27 15.95 13.95 -5.77
C ALA A 27 14.90 12.82 -5.78
N ALA A 28 15.28 11.61 -6.17
CA ALA A 28 14.40 10.45 -6.23
C ALA A 28 13.84 10.08 -4.85
N ILE A 29 14.68 9.93 -3.81
CA ILE A 29 14.20 9.58 -2.47
C ILE A 29 13.27 10.68 -1.91
N THR A 30 13.61 11.95 -2.14
CA THR A 30 12.77 13.08 -1.68
C THR A 30 11.41 13.07 -2.40
N SER A 31 11.39 12.80 -3.70
CA SER A 31 10.16 12.65 -4.49
C SER A 31 9.30 11.48 -3.99
N VAL A 32 9.91 10.30 -3.73
CA VAL A 32 9.17 9.14 -3.19
C VAL A 32 8.53 9.47 -1.85
N MET A 33 9.28 10.06 -0.92
CA MET A 33 8.74 10.44 0.39
C MET A 33 7.62 11.47 0.26
N ARG A 34 7.77 12.46 -0.63
CA ARG A 34 6.74 13.48 -0.83
C ARG A 34 5.47 12.91 -1.44
N VAL A 35 5.61 12.07 -2.47
CA VAL A 35 4.48 11.38 -3.12
C VAL A 35 3.79 10.46 -2.12
N GLN A 36 4.53 9.69 -1.31
CA GLN A 36 3.96 8.83 -0.27
C GLN A 36 3.06 9.62 0.69
N GLN A 37 3.47 10.82 1.14
CA GLN A 37 2.64 11.68 1.98
C GLN A 37 1.37 12.18 1.27
N ILE A 38 1.50 12.59 0.00
CA ILE A 38 0.37 13.08 -0.80
C ILE A 38 -0.66 11.97 -0.98
N LEU A 39 -0.21 10.80 -1.46
CA LEU A 39 -1.05 9.65 -1.73
C LEU A 39 -1.73 9.17 -0.45
N LEU A 40 -0.99 8.99 0.65
CA LEU A 40 -1.56 8.56 1.92
C LEU A 40 -2.66 9.51 2.39
N GLY A 41 -2.42 10.82 2.33
CA GLY A 41 -3.43 11.81 2.69
C GLY A 41 -4.66 11.76 1.78
N GLU A 42 -4.49 11.48 0.49
CA GLU A 42 -5.61 11.38 -0.45
C GLU A 42 -6.44 10.12 -0.25
N VAL A 43 -5.80 8.95 -0.14
CA VAL A 43 -6.51 7.70 0.09
C VAL A 43 -7.20 7.68 1.46
N GLU A 44 -6.58 8.24 2.51
CA GLU A 44 -7.23 8.33 3.82
C GLU A 44 -8.41 9.30 3.82
N ARG A 45 -8.34 10.41 3.08
CA ARG A 45 -9.51 11.29 2.89
C ARG A 45 -10.66 10.56 2.19
N ALA A 46 -10.36 9.79 1.15
CA ALA A 46 -11.35 9.02 0.41
C ALA A 46 -11.97 7.88 1.26
N LEU A 47 -11.19 7.28 2.16
CA LEU A 47 -11.62 6.19 3.03
C LEU A 47 -12.35 6.65 4.30
N LYS A 48 -12.26 7.95 4.65
CA LYS A 48 -12.87 8.53 5.85
C LYS A 48 -14.37 8.22 6.01
N PRO A 49 -15.23 8.28 4.95
CA PRO A 49 -16.66 7.95 5.08
C PRO A 49 -16.92 6.51 5.55
N TYR A 50 -16.00 5.59 5.30
CA TYR A 50 -16.08 4.18 5.71
C TYR A 50 -15.47 3.93 7.10
N GLY A 51 -14.90 4.95 7.74
CA GLY A 51 -14.18 4.81 9.00
C GLY A 51 -12.88 4.01 8.88
N LEU A 52 -12.27 3.99 7.68
CA LEU A 52 -11.06 3.20 7.39
C LEU A 52 -9.82 4.10 7.29
N THR A 53 -8.69 3.59 7.79
CA THR A 53 -7.35 4.01 7.35
C THR A 53 -6.92 3.15 6.16
N PHE A 54 -5.87 3.56 5.44
CA PHE A 54 -5.36 2.75 4.33
C PHE A 54 -4.97 1.33 4.77
N ALA A 55 -4.24 1.20 5.88
CA ALA A 55 -3.88 -0.12 6.44
C ALA A 55 -5.10 -1.02 6.77
N SER A 56 -6.19 -0.45 7.28
CA SER A 56 -7.41 -1.25 7.58
C SER A 56 -8.18 -1.60 6.31
N TYR A 57 -8.14 -0.74 5.30
CA TYR A 57 -8.67 -1.05 3.98
C TYR A 57 -7.90 -2.22 3.34
N GLU A 58 -6.56 -2.19 3.35
CA GLU A 58 -5.74 -3.27 2.79
C GLU A 58 -5.99 -4.61 3.49
N ALA A 59 -6.12 -4.62 4.82
CA ALA A 59 -6.47 -5.82 5.58
C ALA A 59 -7.87 -6.35 5.23
N LEU A 60 -8.84 -5.46 5.02
CA LEU A 60 -10.20 -5.83 4.65
C LEU A 60 -10.26 -6.39 3.22
N VAL A 61 -9.58 -5.75 2.26
CA VAL A 61 -9.47 -6.23 0.88
C VAL A 61 -8.74 -7.57 0.80
N LEU A 62 -7.68 -7.76 1.58
CA LEU A 62 -6.98 -9.04 1.65
C LEU A 62 -7.91 -10.18 2.10
N LEU A 63 -8.76 -9.94 3.10
CA LEU A 63 -9.77 -10.93 3.53
C LEU A 63 -10.84 -11.12 2.46
N HIS A 64 -11.30 -10.06 1.81
CA HIS A 64 -12.30 -10.12 0.75
C HIS A 64 -11.85 -10.97 -0.44
N PHE A 65 -10.60 -10.85 -0.88
CA PHE A 65 -10.03 -11.68 -1.95
C PHE A 65 -9.62 -13.08 -1.50
N SER A 66 -9.62 -13.37 -0.19
CA SER A 66 -9.32 -14.71 0.29
C SER A 66 -10.49 -15.67 0.03
N ARG A 67 -10.18 -16.87 -0.46
CA ARG A 67 -11.19 -17.89 -0.82
C ARG A 67 -12.20 -18.18 0.30
N ALA A 68 -11.75 -18.16 1.55
CA ALA A 68 -12.56 -18.51 2.71
C ALA A 68 -13.06 -17.30 3.51
N GLY A 69 -12.78 -16.07 3.05
CA GLY A 69 -13.07 -14.84 3.80
C GLY A 69 -12.31 -14.73 5.13
N ARG A 70 -11.30 -15.59 5.37
CA ARG A 70 -10.60 -15.67 6.65
C ARG A 70 -9.13 -16.03 6.50
N LEU A 71 -8.28 -15.46 7.35
CA LEU A 71 -6.85 -15.73 7.40
C LEU A 71 -6.30 -15.66 8.84
N PRO A 72 -5.23 -16.42 9.16
CA PRO A 72 -4.47 -16.21 10.39
C PRO A 72 -3.84 -14.81 10.41
N LEU A 73 -3.84 -14.14 11.56
CA LEU A 73 -3.30 -12.78 11.70
C LEU A 73 -1.82 -12.70 11.30
N GLY A 74 -1.01 -13.69 11.70
CA GLY A 74 0.40 -13.76 11.29
C GLY A 74 0.55 -13.80 9.76
N LYS A 75 -0.32 -14.56 9.07
CA LYS A 75 -0.30 -14.64 7.61
C LYS A 75 -0.74 -13.33 6.95
N MET A 76 -1.65 -12.59 7.57
CA MET A 76 -2.01 -11.25 7.12
C MET A 76 -0.86 -10.26 7.29
N GLY A 77 -0.15 -10.30 8.42
CA GLY A 77 1.03 -9.48 8.66
C GLY A 77 2.13 -9.72 7.61
N GLU A 78 2.43 -10.99 7.32
CA GLU A 78 3.35 -11.38 6.25
C GLU A 78 2.92 -10.82 4.89
N ARG A 79 1.66 -11.02 4.48
CA ARG A 79 1.18 -10.62 3.15
C ARG A 79 1.09 -9.10 2.97
N LEU A 80 0.83 -8.36 4.04
CA LEU A 80 0.76 -6.91 4.04
C LEU A 80 2.12 -6.26 4.35
N MET A 81 3.16 -7.06 4.60
CA MET A 81 4.51 -6.58 4.94
C MET A 81 4.50 -5.63 6.16
N VAL A 82 3.68 -5.94 7.17
CA VAL A 82 3.56 -5.14 8.41
C VAL A 82 3.94 -5.93 9.64
N HIS A 83 4.40 -5.22 10.67
CA HIS A 83 4.72 -5.83 11.95
C HIS A 83 3.50 -6.53 12.59
N PRO A 84 3.68 -7.66 13.31
CA PRO A 84 2.59 -8.37 13.99
C PRO A 84 1.70 -7.49 14.88
N THR A 85 2.29 -6.52 15.60
CA THR A 85 1.52 -5.56 16.41
C THR A 85 0.62 -4.67 15.56
N SER A 86 1.08 -4.24 14.38
CA SER A 86 0.31 -3.39 13.47
C SER A 86 -0.90 -4.12 12.90
N ILE A 87 -0.75 -5.40 12.55
CA ILE A 87 -1.90 -6.20 12.08
C ILE A 87 -2.90 -6.44 13.21
N THR A 88 -2.46 -6.73 14.43
CA THR A 88 -3.36 -6.89 15.59
C THR A 88 -4.21 -5.64 15.81
N ASN A 89 -3.58 -4.45 15.89
CA ASN A 89 -4.26 -3.17 16.06
C ASN A 89 -5.22 -2.85 14.89
N THR A 90 -4.89 -3.32 13.69
CA THR A 90 -5.75 -3.14 12.51
C THR A 90 -6.98 -4.02 12.58
N ILE A 91 -6.83 -5.29 12.97
CA ILE A 91 -7.95 -6.20 13.18
C ILE A 91 -8.83 -5.76 14.36
N ASP A 92 -8.26 -5.22 15.44
CA ASP A 92 -9.03 -4.66 16.55
C ASP A 92 -9.97 -3.54 16.10
N ARG A 93 -9.47 -2.61 15.28
CA ARG A 93 -10.29 -1.51 14.72
C ARG A 93 -11.38 -2.04 13.79
N LEU A 94 -11.04 -2.96 12.89
CA LEU A 94 -12.02 -3.57 11.98
C LEU A 94 -13.09 -4.37 12.74
N GLN A 95 -12.72 -5.03 13.84
CA GLN A 95 -13.65 -5.75 14.69
C GLN A 95 -14.57 -4.79 15.46
N ALA A 96 -14.03 -3.70 16.01
CA ALA A 96 -14.82 -2.66 16.66
C ALA A 96 -15.83 -1.99 15.70
N ALA A 97 -15.46 -1.87 14.41
CA ALA A 97 -16.34 -1.38 13.35
C ALA A 97 -17.36 -2.43 12.85
N GLY A 98 -17.31 -3.67 13.36
CA GLY A 98 -18.18 -4.77 12.93
C GLY A 98 -17.92 -5.27 11.50
N LEU A 99 -16.73 -5.00 10.96
CA LEU A 99 -16.35 -5.40 9.60
C LEU A 99 -15.67 -6.77 9.57
N VAL A 100 -15.01 -7.15 10.66
CA VAL A 100 -14.30 -8.42 10.86
C VAL A 100 -14.69 -9.01 12.21
N ARG A 101 -14.56 -10.33 12.36
CA ARG A 101 -14.62 -11.03 13.65
C ARG A 101 -13.44 -11.98 13.80
N ARG A 102 -13.02 -12.21 15.04
CA ARG A 102 -12.05 -13.28 15.36
C ARG A 102 -12.76 -14.60 15.58
N VAL A 103 -12.28 -15.65 14.92
CA VAL A 103 -12.80 -17.02 15.04
C VAL A 103 -11.66 -17.99 15.35
N PRO A 104 -11.91 -19.07 16.12
CA PRO A 104 -10.94 -20.13 16.30
C PRO A 104 -10.59 -20.78 14.95
N ASP A 105 -9.34 -21.16 14.76
CA ASP A 105 -8.94 -21.96 13.61
C ASP A 105 -9.49 -23.40 13.77
N PRO A 106 -10.28 -23.92 12.79
CA PRO A 106 -10.79 -25.29 12.83
C PRO A 106 -9.69 -26.36 12.88
N ALA A 107 -8.49 -26.06 12.36
CA ALA A 107 -7.37 -26.98 12.32
C ALA A 107 -6.48 -26.95 13.58
N ASP A 108 -6.44 -25.83 14.31
CA ASP A 108 -5.73 -25.70 15.58
C ASP A 108 -6.42 -24.63 16.47
N ARG A 109 -7.18 -25.07 17.47
CA ARG A 109 -7.94 -24.17 18.36
C ARG A 109 -7.09 -23.15 19.13
N ARG A 110 -5.76 -23.30 19.16
CA ARG A 110 -4.84 -22.33 19.75
C ARG A 110 -4.58 -21.13 18.85
N ARG A 111 -4.97 -21.21 17.57
CA ARG A 111 -4.82 -20.14 16.58
C ARG A 111 -6.13 -19.38 16.41
N VAL A 112 -5.99 -18.09 16.12
CA VAL A 112 -7.10 -17.19 15.86
C VAL A 112 -7.01 -16.70 14.42
N LEU A 113 -8.13 -16.77 13.72
CA LEU A 113 -8.32 -16.24 12.38
C LEU A 113 -9.09 -14.93 12.45
N ALA A 114 -8.74 -13.98 11.60
CA ALA A 114 -9.64 -12.88 11.26
C ALA A 114 -10.56 -13.35 10.13
N GLU A 115 -11.87 -13.17 10.29
CA GLU A 115 -12.87 -13.48 9.28
C GLU A 115 -13.71 -12.25 8.98
N ILE A 116 -13.81 -11.92 7.70
CA ILE A 116 -14.60 -10.77 7.23
C ILE A 116 -16.09 -11.07 7.37
N SER A 117 -16.84 -10.05 7.77
CA SER A 117 -18.31 -10.11 7.84
C SER A 117 -18.95 -9.78 6.48
N GLU A 118 -20.25 -10.03 6.35
CA GLU A 118 -21.02 -9.58 5.18
C GLU A 118 -20.95 -8.05 5.00
N ARG A 119 -21.00 -7.29 6.09
CA ARG A 119 -20.81 -5.83 6.05
C ARG A 119 -19.40 -5.47 5.61
N GLY A 120 -18.40 -6.19 6.10
CA GLY A 120 -17.00 -6.03 5.71
C GLY A 120 -16.80 -6.22 4.20
N HIS A 121 -17.45 -7.22 3.60
CA HIS A 121 -17.43 -7.42 2.15
C HIS A 121 -18.01 -6.24 1.38
N LYS A 122 -19.18 -5.74 1.79
CA LYS A 122 -19.81 -4.57 1.15
C LYS A 122 -18.91 -3.34 1.22
N VAL A 123 -18.38 -3.04 2.41
CA VAL A 123 -17.47 -1.90 2.62
C VAL A 123 -16.18 -2.05 1.81
N ALA A 124 -15.63 -3.27 1.67
CA ALA A 124 -14.44 -3.49 0.84
C ALA A 124 -14.70 -3.11 -0.62
N VAL A 125 -15.83 -3.53 -1.19
CA VAL A 125 -16.21 -3.21 -2.58
C VAL A 125 -16.42 -1.71 -2.75
N GLU A 126 -17.27 -1.09 -1.92
CA GLU A 126 -17.59 0.34 -2.02
C GLU A 126 -16.34 1.22 -1.85
N ALA A 127 -15.48 0.91 -0.88
CA ALA A 127 -14.23 1.63 -0.68
C ALA A 127 -13.26 1.45 -1.86
N THR A 128 -13.21 0.25 -2.46
CA THR A 128 -12.37 -0.02 -3.63
C THR A 128 -12.86 0.78 -4.84
N GLU A 129 -14.17 0.87 -5.05
CA GLU A 129 -14.76 1.67 -6.14
C GLU A 129 -14.39 3.16 -6.03
N VAL A 130 -14.44 3.72 -4.81
CA VAL A 130 -14.01 5.10 -4.56
C VAL A 130 -12.53 5.29 -4.85
N LEU A 131 -11.67 4.38 -4.38
CA LEU A 131 -10.23 4.48 -4.64
C LEU A 131 -9.90 4.29 -6.14
N ASN A 132 -10.59 3.40 -6.84
CA ASN A 132 -10.47 3.24 -8.29
C ASN A 132 -10.88 4.53 -9.02
N GLY A 133 -11.96 5.19 -8.58
CA GLY A 133 -12.44 6.44 -9.16
C GLY A 133 -11.45 7.60 -9.08
N ILE A 134 -10.51 7.55 -8.14
CA ILE A 134 -9.39 8.51 -8.02
C ILE A 134 -8.04 7.91 -8.46
N SER A 135 -8.05 6.72 -9.07
CA SER A 135 -6.85 5.96 -9.46
C SER A 135 -5.83 5.81 -8.30
N PHE A 136 -6.32 5.61 -7.07
CA PHE A 136 -5.52 5.57 -5.84
C PHE A 136 -4.65 6.84 -5.63
N GLY A 137 -5.10 8.00 -6.11
CA GLY A 137 -4.37 9.28 -6.07
C GLY A 137 -3.29 9.42 -7.15
N LEU A 138 -3.17 8.45 -8.06
CA LEU A 138 -2.18 8.43 -9.14
C LEU A 138 -2.75 8.85 -10.49
N GLY A 139 -3.90 9.53 -10.54
CA GLY A 139 -4.57 9.94 -11.79
C GLY A 139 -3.75 10.90 -12.68
N ALA A 140 -2.66 11.47 -12.16
CA ALA A 140 -1.71 12.25 -12.95
C ALA A 140 -0.74 11.40 -13.78
N LEU A 141 -0.67 10.08 -13.53
CA LEU A 141 0.13 9.13 -14.31
C LEU A 141 -0.74 8.40 -15.34
N SER A 142 -0.18 8.16 -16.51
CA SER A 142 -0.76 7.18 -17.44
C SER A 142 -0.65 5.76 -16.87
N GLU A 143 -1.44 4.82 -17.37
CA GLU A 143 -1.32 3.40 -16.98
C GLU A 143 0.08 2.85 -17.26
N GLN A 144 0.69 3.25 -18.39
CA GLN A 144 2.05 2.85 -18.75
C GLN A 144 3.09 3.39 -17.76
N ASP A 145 2.93 4.63 -17.29
CA ASP A 145 3.82 5.21 -16.30
C ASP A 145 3.63 4.58 -14.92
N ALA A 146 2.40 4.20 -14.55
CA ALA A 146 2.13 3.47 -13.31
C ALA A 146 2.79 2.08 -13.30
N VAL A 147 2.74 1.37 -14.43
CA VAL A 147 3.46 0.10 -14.63
C VAL A 147 4.97 0.32 -14.53
N ARG A 148 5.51 1.34 -15.20
CA ARG A 148 6.94 1.68 -15.15
C ARG A 148 7.40 2.03 -13.73
N LEU A 149 6.63 2.85 -13.00
CA LEU A 149 6.90 3.20 -11.61
C LEU A 149 6.94 1.95 -10.73
N SER A 150 5.97 1.05 -10.90
CA SER A 150 5.91 -0.21 -10.15
C SER A 150 7.14 -1.09 -10.43
N GLY A 151 7.60 -1.15 -11.67
CA GLY A 151 8.84 -1.83 -12.06
C GLY A 151 10.09 -1.20 -11.42
N LEU A 152 10.24 0.12 -11.46
CA LEU A 152 11.37 0.84 -10.87
C LEU A 152 11.48 0.60 -9.35
N LEU A 153 10.35 0.65 -8.64
CA LEU A 153 10.31 0.44 -7.19
C LEU A 153 10.51 -1.03 -6.80
N ARG A 154 10.25 -1.97 -7.71
CA ARG A 154 10.42 -3.42 -7.47
C ARG A 154 11.85 -3.78 -7.08
N GLY A 155 12.86 -3.14 -7.70
CA GLY A 155 14.26 -3.38 -7.39
C GLY A 155 14.61 -3.08 -5.92
N ILE A 156 14.09 -1.97 -5.40
CA ILE A 156 14.27 -1.55 -4.00
C ILE A 156 13.62 -2.56 -3.06
N ARG A 157 12.37 -2.95 -3.35
CA ARG A 157 11.61 -3.93 -2.56
C ARG A 157 12.29 -5.29 -2.49
N ARG A 158 12.80 -5.78 -3.63
CA ARG A 158 13.59 -7.02 -3.69
C ARG A 158 14.87 -6.91 -2.86
N ALA A 159 15.60 -5.80 -2.97
CA ALA A 159 16.83 -5.59 -2.20
C ALA A 159 16.57 -5.51 -0.69
N ALA A 160 15.40 -5.00 -0.28
CA ALA A 160 14.94 -4.99 1.10
C ALA A 160 14.46 -6.36 1.62
N GLY A 161 14.35 -7.36 0.74
CA GLY A 161 13.91 -8.71 1.11
C GLY A 161 12.39 -8.90 1.12
N ASP A 162 11.61 -8.03 0.46
CA ASP A 162 10.15 -8.18 0.36
C ASP A 162 9.76 -9.53 -0.29
N PHE A 163 10.58 -10.01 -1.23
CA PHE A 163 10.40 -11.28 -1.93
C PHE A 163 11.73 -11.75 -2.55
N GLY A 164 11.85 -13.06 -2.75
CA GLY A 164 13.06 -13.70 -3.27
C GLY A 164 13.27 -13.55 -4.79
N PRO A 165 14.47 -13.87 -5.29
CA PRO A 165 14.83 -13.79 -6.71
C PRO A 165 13.98 -14.70 -7.62
N GLU A 166 13.38 -15.75 -7.07
CA GLU A 166 12.52 -16.72 -7.75
C GLU A 166 11.15 -16.15 -8.14
N VAL A 167 10.72 -15.06 -7.51
CA VAL A 167 9.42 -14.44 -7.81
C VAL A 167 9.52 -13.71 -9.15
N ALA A 168 8.71 -14.16 -10.12
CA ALA A 168 8.62 -13.58 -11.45
C ALA A 168 8.31 -12.07 -11.39
N ASP A 169 8.79 -11.32 -12.38
CA ASP A 169 8.47 -9.90 -12.50
C ASP A 169 7.21 -9.72 -13.35
N PRO A 170 6.05 -9.39 -12.74
CA PRO A 170 4.82 -9.16 -13.49
C PRO A 170 4.87 -7.87 -14.32
N TRP A 171 5.86 -7.01 -14.11
CA TRP A 171 6.04 -5.73 -14.79
C TRP A 171 7.15 -5.75 -15.83
N ALA A 172 7.84 -6.88 -16.00
CA ALA A 172 8.74 -7.05 -17.12
C ALA A 172 7.93 -6.98 -18.42
N SER A 173 8.29 -6.09 -19.34
CA SER A 173 7.73 -6.14 -20.69
C SER A 173 7.96 -7.55 -21.25
N PRO A 174 6.97 -8.17 -21.91
CA PRO A 174 7.26 -9.32 -22.75
C PRO A 174 8.37 -8.88 -23.69
N ALA A 175 9.49 -9.60 -23.70
CA ALA A 175 10.54 -9.33 -24.67
C ALA A 175 9.88 -9.32 -26.05
N GLY A 176 9.97 -8.19 -26.75
CA GLY A 176 9.53 -8.06 -28.14
C GLY A 176 10.34 -8.96 -29.05
#